data_AF-A0A3N0Y0D7-F1
#
_entry.id   AF-A0A3N0Y0D7-F1
#
_cell.length_a   1.000
_cell.length_b   1.000
_cell.length_c   1.000
_cell.angle_alpha   90.00
_cell.angle_beta   90.00
_cell.angle_gamma   90.00
#
_symmetry.space_group_name_H-M   'P 1'
#
loop_
_entity.id
_entity.type
_entity.pdbx_description
1 polymer ?
#
loop_
_entity_poly.entity_id
_entity_poly.type
_entity_poly.pdbx_seq_one_letter_code
_entity_poly.pdbx_strand_id
1 'polypeptide(L)'
;MCPVDIRGVFQLDERRRDAVIALGIFLVESELQHKDAIVPYLLVLLKGLPRVQWIEESSERKGRETLPIAENFSFSLVTMLSDVAQMDESMRIQILEAVMNLMQVLQEMCQNIEGQDKGQYFFLS
;
A
#
# COMPACT_ATOMS: atom_id res chain seq x y z
N MET A 1 11.67 11.43 9.10
CA MET A 1 11.28 12.42 8.07
C MET A 1 10.13 11.80 7.28
N CYS A 2 8.98 12.47 7.22
CA CYS A 2 7.83 11.97 6.45
C CYS A 2 8.15 11.90 4.95
N PRO A 3 7.57 10.96 4.19
CA PRO A 3 7.73 10.90 2.75
C PRO A 3 7.17 12.19 2.14
N VAL A 4 8.03 12.94 1.45
CA VAL A 4 7.63 14.11 0.67
C VAL A 4 7.12 13.62 -0.67
N ASP A 5 5.89 13.98 -1.01
CA ASP A 5 5.30 13.76 -2.33
C ASP A 5 6.01 14.65 -3.34
N ILE A 6 6.88 14.06 -4.16
CA ILE A 6 7.45 14.72 -5.34
C ILE A 6 6.83 14.04 -6.55
N ARG A 7 5.70 14.60 -7.04
CA ARG A 7 5.02 14.24 -8.30
C ARG A 7 4.18 12.94 -8.28
N GLY A 8 3.54 12.60 -7.17
CA GLY A 8 2.62 11.46 -7.08
C GLY A 8 3.30 10.10 -7.04
N VAL A 9 4.61 10.08 -6.76
CA VAL A 9 5.40 8.86 -6.59
C VAL A 9 5.96 8.85 -5.17
N PHE A 10 5.37 8.00 -4.33
CA PHE A 10 5.91 7.76 -3.00
C PHE A 10 7.24 7.01 -3.15
N GLN A 11 8.30 7.54 -2.55
CA GLN A 11 9.54 6.80 -2.33
C GLN A 11 9.51 6.23 -0.91
N LEU A 12 9.37 4.92 -0.81
CA LEU A 12 9.37 4.18 0.46
C LEU A 12 10.71 3.48 0.64
N ASP A 13 11.68 4.22 1.18
CA ASP A 13 12.89 3.65 1.77
C ASP A 13 12.57 2.88 3.07
N GLU A 14 13.51 2.09 3.58
CA GLU A 14 13.31 1.27 4.79
C GLU A 14 12.83 2.09 5.99
N ARG A 15 13.49 3.23 6.27
CA ARG A 15 13.15 4.10 7.41
C ARG A 15 11.74 4.69 7.30
N ARG A 16 11.30 5.05 6.10
CA ARG A 16 9.95 5.57 5.85
C ARG A 16 8.90 4.49 6.04
N ARG A 17 9.18 3.26 5.61
CA ARG A 17 8.28 2.12 5.85
C ARG A 17 8.12 1.88 7.34
N ASP A 18 9.23 1.75 8.07
CA ASP A 18 9.20 1.51 9.52
C ASP A 18 8.47 2.64 10.27
N ALA A 19 8.67 3.89 9.85
CA ALA A 19 7.96 5.03 10.43
C ALA A 19 6.43 4.95 10.20
N VAL A 20 5.99 4.52 9.02
CA VAL A 20 4.56 4.32 8.74
C VAL A 20 3.98 3.17 9.56
N ILE A 21 4.72 2.06 9.67
CA ILE A 21 4.30 0.92 10.49
C ILE A 21 4.20 1.31 11.96
N ALA A 22 5.22 1.97 12.51
CA ALA A 22 5.20 2.46 13.88
C ALA A 22 4.05 3.42 14.15
N LEU A 23 3.74 4.31 13.19
CA LEU A 23 2.62 5.24 13.29
C LEU A 23 1.27 4.51 13.31
N GLY A 24 1.09 3.49 12.47
CA GLY A 24 -0.14 2.71 12.44
C GLY A 24 -0.32 1.84 13.69
N ILE A 25 0.76 1.24 14.21
CA ILE A 25 0.74 0.55 15.51
C ILE A 25 0.33 1.51 16.62
N PHE A 26 0.95 2.69 16.68
CA PHE A 26 0.57 3.71 17.66
C PHE A 26 -0.91 4.06 17.56
N LEU A 27 -1.43 4.26 16.34
CA LEU A 27 -2.85 4.59 16.14
C LEU A 27 -3.77 3.52 16.73
N VAL A 28 -3.51 2.24 16.47
CA VAL A 28 -4.35 1.13 16.95
C VAL A 28 -4.21 0.94 18.47
N GLU A 29 -2.97 0.87 18.98
CA GLU A 29 -2.69 0.61 20.39
C GLU A 29 -3.06 1.78 21.31
N SER A 30 -3.13 3.00 20.79
CA SER A 30 -3.58 4.19 21.55
C SER A 30 -5.09 4.39 21.57
N GLU A 31 -5.88 3.41 21.08
CA GLU A 31 -7.33 3.54 20.92
C GLU A 31 -7.72 4.70 20.00
N LEU A 32 -7.05 4.81 18.85
CA LEU A 32 -7.32 5.78 17.78
C LEU A 32 -7.01 7.24 18.13
N GLN A 33 -5.98 7.50 18.93
CA GLN A 33 -5.53 8.89 19.15
C GLN A 33 -5.05 9.53 17.84
N HIS A 34 -5.41 10.79 17.65
CA HIS A 34 -5.07 11.58 16.46
C HIS A 34 -5.56 10.97 15.13
N LYS A 35 -6.61 10.12 15.16
CA LYS A 35 -7.17 9.47 13.96
C LYS A 35 -7.50 10.43 12.81
N ASP A 36 -7.97 11.64 13.13
CA ASP A 36 -8.36 12.65 12.13
C ASP A 36 -7.18 13.16 11.30
N ALA A 37 -5.94 12.94 11.76
CA ALA A 37 -4.72 13.25 11.01
C ALA A 37 -4.07 11.99 10.43
N ILE A 38 -4.02 10.91 11.20
CA ILE A 38 -3.27 9.70 10.84
C ILE A 38 -4.03 8.88 9.79
N VAL A 39 -5.34 8.66 9.95
CA VAL A 39 -6.12 7.82 9.03
C VAL A 39 -6.13 8.40 7.61
N PRO A 40 -6.37 9.70 7.39
CA PRO A 40 -6.27 10.28 6.05
C PRO A 40 -4.90 10.09 5.41
N TYR A 41 -3.81 10.20 6.18
CA TYR A 41 -2.46 9.97 5.69
C TYR A 41 -2.26 8.51 5.24
N LEU A 42 -2.69 7.53 6.04
CA LEU A 42 -2.61 6.11 5.69
C LEU A 42 -3.45 5.77 4.45
N LEU A 43 -4.64 6.38 4.30
CA LEU A 43 -5.50 6.20 3.12
C LEU A 43 -4.86 6.77 1.85
N VAL A 44 -4.16 7.90 1.94
CA VAL A 44 -3.40 8.46 0.81
C VAL A 44 -2.27 7.52 0.40
N LEU A 45 -1.54 6.94 1.37
CA LEU A 45 -0.51 5.93 1.09
C LEU A 45 -1.09 4.69 0.42
N LEU A 46 -2.23 4.20 0.89
CA LEU A 46 -2.93 3.04 0.31
C LEU A 46 -3.24 3.27 -1.17
N LYS A 47 -3.80 4.43 -1.51
CA LYS A 47 -4.09 4.82 -2.91
C LYS A 47 -2.84 4.99 -3.76
N GLY A 48 -1.71 5.30 -3.13
CA GLY A 48 -0.42 5.46 -3.79
C GLY A 48 0.31 4.14 -4.08
N LEU A 49 -0.10 3.02 -3.46
CA LEU A 49 0.59 1.73 -3.60
C LEU A 49 0.84 1.27 -5.04
N PRO A 50 -0.11 1.41 -6.01
CA PRO A 50 0.13 0.96 -7.39
C PRO A 50 1.24 1.74 -8.13
N ARG A 51 1.61 2.93 -7.63
CA ARG A 51 2.56 3.87 -8.28
C ARG A 51 3.83 4.10 -7.46
N VAL A 52 3.94 3.46 -6.31
CA VAL A 52 5.08 3.64 -5.39
C VAL A 52 6.36 3.07 -6.01
N GLN A 53 7.46 3.78 -5.84
CA GLN A 53 8.78 3.26 -6.16
C GLN A 53 9.35 2.59 -4.92
N TRP A 54 9.42 1.26 -4.96
CA TRP A 54 10.05 0.46 -3.93
C TRP A 54 11.56 0.54 -4.09
N ILE A 55 12.22 1.21 -3.14
CA ILE A 55 13.67 1.19 -3.07
C ILE A 55 14.05 -0.09 -2.32
N GLU A 56 14.48 -1.09 -3.07
CA GLU A 56 15.09 -2.29 -2.53
C GLU A 56 16.56 -1.98 -2.21
N GLU A 57 16.90 -1.94 -0.93
CA GLU A 57 18.31 -2.06 -0.57
C GLU A 57 18.72 -3.50 -0.84
N SER A 58 19.71 -3.68 -1.72
CA SER A 58 20.28 -4.97 -2.13
C SER A 58 20.92 -5.67 -0.92
N SER A 59 20.09 -6.22 -0.05
CA SER A 59 20.53 -7.18 0.94
C SER A 59 20.68 -8.51 0.22
N GLU A 60 21.92 -8.87 -0.09
CA GLU A 60 22.36 -10.15 -0.66
C GLU A 60 22.04 -11.36 0.25
N ARG A 61 21.06 -11.25 1.16
CA ARG A 61 20.78 -12.16 2.27
C ARG A 61 19.30 -12.43 2.54
N LYS A 62 18.38 -12.10 1.64
CA LYS A 62 16.99 -12.58 1.78
C LYS A 62 16.86 -13.97 1.17
N GLY A 63 16.83 -14.97 2.05
CA GLY A 63 16.58 -16.36 1.69
C GLY A 63 15.23 -16.53 0.97
N ARG A 64 15.05 -17.68 0.30
CA ARG A 64 13.88 -18.03 -0.54
C ARG A 64 12.50 -17.95 0.14
N GLU A 65 12.42 -17.57 1.41
CA GLU A 65 11.20 -17.64 2.24
C GLU A 65 10.63 -16.26 2.63
N THR A 66 11.25 -15.15 2.25
CA THR A 66 10.72 -13.81 2.57
C THR A 66 9.89 -13.25 1.43
N LEU A 67 8.64 -12.86 1.71
CA LEU A 67 7.78 -12.14 0.76
C LEU A 67 8.46 -10.85 0.26
N PRO A 68 8.14 -10.39 -0.96
CA PRO A 68 8.56 -9.07 -1.46
C PRO A 68 8.23 -7.96 -0.46
N ILE A 69 9.09 -6.93 -0.40
CA ILE A 69 8.90 -5.79 0.52
C ILE A 69 7.56 -5.09 0.25
N ALA A 70 7.19 -4.97 -1.03
CA ALA A 70 5.93 -4.38 -1.45
C ALA A 70 4.73 -5.11 -0.83
N GLU A 71 4.75 -6.43 -0.85
CA GLU A 71 3.67 -7.27 -0.30
C GLU A 71 3.59 -7.14 1.22
N ASN A 72 4.73 -7.27 1.92
CA ASN A 72 4.77 -7.13 3.38
C ASN A 72 4.21 -5.78 3.85
N PHE A 73 4.68 -4.69 3.24
CA PHE A 73 4.21 -3.35 3.61
C PHE A 73 2.73 -3.15 3.30
N SER A 74 2.29 -3.58 2.11
CA SER A 74 0.89 -3.44 1.70
C SER A 74 -0.04 -4.23 2.63
N PHE A 75 0.36 -5.46 2.99
CA PHE A 75 -0.37 -6.29 3.94
C PHE A 75 -0.49 -5.59 5.29
N SER A 76 0.62 -5.15 5.90
CA SER A 76 0.59 -4.47 7.19
C SER A 76 -0.26 -3.19 7.16
N LEU A 77 -0.17 -2.39 6.08
CA LEU A 77 -0.98 -1.18 5.93
C LEU A 77 -2.48 -1.47 5.88
N VAL A 78 -2.89 -2.47 5.08
CA VAL A 78 -4.30 -2.88 4.97
C VAL A 78 -4.80 -3.47 6.28
N THR A 79 -4.00 -4.27 6.99
CA THR A 79 -4.36 -4.82 8.30
C THR A 79 -4.63 -3.71 9.30
N MET A 80 -3.71 -2.74 9.44
CA MET A 80 -3.90 -1.63 10.38
C MET A 80 -5.14 -0.80 10.05
N LEU A 81 -5.40 -0.51 8.77
CA LEU A 81 -6.62 0.17 8.35
C LEU A 81 -7.88 -0.68 8.65
N SER A 82 -7.81 -2.00 8.50
CA SER A 82 -8.92 -2.90 8.84
C SER A 82 -9.20 -2.93 10.34
N ASP A 83 -8.18 -2.84 11.18
CA ASP A 83 -8.34 -2.73 12.63
C ASP A 83 -9.00 -1.40 13.01
N VAL A 84 -8.58 -0.29 12.41
CA VAL A 84 -9.25 1.02 12.59
C VAL A 84 -10.72 0.94 12.17
N ALA A 85 -11.03 0.30 11.04
CA ALA A 85 -12.42 0.14 10.57
C ALA A 85 -13.27 -0.72 11.52
N GLN A 86 -12.66 -1.67 12.24
CA GLN A 86 -13.34 -2.45 13.27
C GLN A 86 -13.60 -1.59 14.53
N MET A 87 -12.60 -0.82 14.96
CA MET A 87 -12.65 0.01 16.17
C MET A 87 -13.54 1.25 16.02
N ASP A 88 -13.69 1.81 14.80
CA ASP A 88 -14.49 3.02 14.54
C ASP A 88 -15.44 2.84 13.34
N GLU A 89 -16.73 2.76 13.64
CA GLU A 89 -17.79 2.63 12.64
C GLU A 89 -17.87 3.82 11.69
N SER A 90 -17.50 5.02 12.13
CA SER A 90 -17.60 6.23 11.30
C SER A 90 -16.61 6.22 10.13
N MET A 91 -15.48 5.53 10.26
CA MET A 91 -14.44 5.44 9.23
C MET A 91 -14.49 4.14 8.44
N ARG A 92 -15.29 3.15 8.90
CA ARG A 92 -15.38 1.81 8.30
C ARG A 92 -15.69 1.84 6.80
N ILE A 93 -16.74 2.57 6.41
CA ILE A 93 -17.17 2.66 5.00
C ILE A 93 -16.03 3.25 4.15
N GLN A 94 -15.45 4.36 4.59
CA GLN A 94 -14.38 5.03 3.86
C GLN A 94 -13.15 4.13 3.66
N ILE A 95 -12.77 3.36 4.68
CA ILE A 95 -11.64 2.43 4.60
C ILE A 95 -11.94 1.29 3.63
N LEU A 96 -13.10 0.66 3.76
CA LEU A 96 -13.50 -0.45 2.88
C LEU A 96 -13.60 0.00 1.41
N GLU A 97 -14.18 1.17 1.15
CA GLU A 97 -14.20 1.76 -0.19
C GLU A 97 -12.80 1.99 -0.74
N ALA A 98 -11.86 2.50 0.08
CA ALA A 98 -10.49 2.71 -0.36
C ALA A 98 -9.77 1.38 -0.72
N VAL A 99 -9.99 0.32 0.08
CA VAL A 99 -9.45 -1.01 -0.20
C VAL A 99 -10.08 -1.61 -1.47
N MET A 100 -11.39 -1.49 -1.66
CA MET A 100 -12.07 -1.96 -2.86
C MET A 100 -11.58 -1.24 -4.12
N ASN A 101 -11.42 0.09 -4.05
CA ASN A 101 -10.87 0.88 -5.14
C ASN A 101 -9.43 0.46 -5.48
N LEU A 102 -8.60 0.17 -4.48
CA LEU A 102 -7.26 -0.35 -4.70
C LEU A 102 -7.30 -1.70 -5.44
N MET A 103 -8.15 -2.63 -5.00
CA MET A 103 -8.31 -3.94 -5.64
C MET A 103 -8.76 -3.80 -7.10
N GLN A 104 -9.68 -2.88 -7.39
CA GLN A 104 -10.11 -2.60 -8.75
C GLN A 104 -8.97 -2.09 -9.63
N VAL A 105 -8.17 -1.12 -9.14
CA VAL A 105 -7.00 -0.61 -9.88
C VAL A 105 -6.00 -1.73 -10.15
N LEU A 106 -5.71 -2.58 -9.16
CA LEU A 106 -4.82 -3.72 -9.34
C LEU A 106 -5.38 -4.73 -10.35
N GLN A 107 -6.68 -5.00 -10.33
CA GLN A 107 -7.35 -5.87 -11.30
C GLN A 107 -7.22 -5.32 -12.73
N GLU A 108 -7.47 -4.03 -12.92
CA GLU A 108 -7.32 -3.37 -14.23
C GLU A 108 -5.87 -3.45 -14.74
N MET A 109 -4.88 -3.30 -13.85
CA MET A 109 -3.47 -3.48 -14.21
C MET A 109 -3.18 -4.90 -14.70
N CYS A 110 -3.66 -5.93 -14.00
CA CYS A 110 -3.48 -7.33 -14.41
C CYS A 110 -4.12 -7.60 -15.79
N GLN A 111 -5.35 -7.13 -16.01
CA GLN A 111 -6.06 -7.30 -17.29
C GLN A 111 -5.33 -6.62 -18.46
N ASN A 112 -4.77 -5.43 -18.23
CA ASN A 112 -4.01 -4.71 -19.25
C ASN A 112 -2.72 -5.43 -19.64
N ILE A 113 -2.06 -6.10 -18.69
CA ILE A 113 -0.88 -6.94 -18.97
C ILE A 113 -1.27 -8.14 -19.85
N GLU A 114 -2.37 -8.83 -19.53
CA GLU A 114 -2.87 -9.97 -20.32
C GLU A 114 -3.31 -9.58 -21.74
N GLY A 115 -3.82 -8.37 -21.93
CA GLY A 115 -4.22 -7.85 -23.24
C GLY A 115 -3.03 -7.57 -24.18
N GLN A 116 -1.89 -7.14 -23.64
CA GLN A 116 -0.67 -6.88 -24.42
C GLN A 116 -0.01 -8.18 -24.89
N ASP A 117 -0.04 -9.24 -24.08
CA ASP A 117 0.54 -10.55 -24.42
C ASP A 117 -0.19 -11.22 -25.60
N LYS A 118 -1.50 -10.98 -25.75
CA LYS A 118 -2.30 -11.47 -26.89
C LYS A 118 -2.10 -10.68 -28.18
N GLY A 119 -1.68 -9.41 -28.10
CA GLY A 119 -1.41 -8.56 -29.26
C GLY A 119 -0.14 -8.94 -30.02
N GLN A 120 0.82 -9.58 -29.36
CA GLN A 120 2.11 -9.94 -29.95
C GLN A 120 2.04 -11.16 -30.89
N TYR A 121 1.01 -12.01 -30.72
CA TYR A 121 0.74 -13.14 -31.62
C TYR A 121 -0.06 -12.77 -32.87
N PHE A 122 -0.71 -11.60 -32.92
CA PHE A 122 -1.49 -11.17 -34.08
C PHE A 122 -0.67 -10.45 -35.17
N PHE A 123 0.58 -10.07 -34.89
CA PHE A 123 1.50 -9.47 -35.88
C PHE A 123 2.40 -10.52 -36.58
N LEU A 124 2.20 -11.81 -36.32
CA LEU A 124 2.96 -12.92 -36.92
C LEU A 124 2.11 -13.85 -37.81
N SER A 125 0.94 -13.41 -38.27
CA SER A 125 0.07 -14.13 -39.23
C SER A 125 -0.25 -13.26 -40.43
#